data_AF-A0A953GZ71-F1
#
_entry.id   AF-A0A953GZ71-F1
#
_cell.length_a   1.000
_cell.length_b   1.000
_cell.length_c   1.000
_cell.angle_alpha   90.00
_cell.angle_beta   90.00
_cell.angle_gamma   90.00
#
_symmetry.space_group_name_H-M   'P 1'
#
loop_
_entity.id
_entity.type
_entity.pdbx_description
1 polymer ?
#
loop_
_entity_poly.entity_id
_entity_poly.type
_entity_poly.pdbx_seq_one_letter_code
_entity_poly.pdbx_strand_id
1 'polypeptide(L)'
;MQRYVAIFLTVGLVSSLEALLTIEWSFSDCLTQLVDGPVYAPVGIPFPYESQSDASSLAYEFMPHVYLLNLFLLCLWVLPFVHAVLNVRVPFEKKRLRIFLSSLGLFLSCGMLALNFFMISDNVFRPVFSIGDASTRYKEYRPVGLNFKSEVSLCKPLNH
;
A
#
# COMPACT_ATOMS: atom_id res chain seq x y z
N MET A 1 15.72 -24.02 -0.19
CA MET A 1 14.26 -23.86 -0.42
C MET A 1 13.58 -22.99 0.63
N GLN A 2 13.75 -23.22 1.93
CA GLN A 2 13.00 -22.52 2.99
C GLN A 2 13.09 -20.98 2.94
N ARG A 3 14.27 -20.44 2.61
CA ARG A 3 14.46 -18.99 2.40
C ARG A 3 13.61 -18.45 1.24
N TYR A 4 13.58 -19.14 0.10
CA TYR A 4 12.78 -18.73 -1.07
C TYR A 4 11.28 -18.78 -0.77
N VAL A 5 10.81 -19.82 -0.07
CA VAL A 5 9.41 -19.92 0.38
C VAL A 5 9.05 -18.73 1.26
N ALA A 6 9.90 -18.40 2.23
CA ALA A 6 9.68 -17.24 3.10
C ALA A 6 9.64 -15.93 2.31
N ILE A 7 10.55 -15.73 1.36
CA ILE A 7 10.58 -14.52 0.52
C ILE A 7 9.30 -14.41 -0.32
N PHE A 8 8.97 -15.43 -1.12
CA PHE A 8 7.80 -15.37 -2.02
C PHE A 8 6.50 -15.22 -1.24
N LEU A 9 6.37 -15.92 -0.11
CA LEU A 9 5.21 -15.79 0.75
C LEU A 9 5.13 -14.41 1.39
N THR A 10 6.26 -13.83 1.83
CA THR A 10 6.29 -12.48 2.40
C THR A 10 5.87 -11.44 1.37
N VAL A 11 6.43 -11.49 0.16
CA VAL A 11 6.06 -10.55 -0.93
C VAL A 11 4.57 -10.65 -1.24
N GLY A 12 4.05 -11.87 -1.44
CA GLY A 12 2.63 -12.07 -1.70
C GLY A 12 1.72 -11.56 -0.58
N LEU A 13 2.06 -11.87 0.68
CA LEU A 13 1.30 -11.41 1.85
C LEU A 13 1.33 -9.90 1.99
N VAL A 14 2.51 -9.28 1.91
CA VAL A 14 2.68 -7.83 2.02
C VAL A 14 1.90 -7.14 0.91
N SER A 15 2.05 -7.54 -0.36
CA SER A 15 1.29 -6.94 -1.46
C SER A 15 -0.22 -7.09 -1.29
N SER A 16 -0.69 -8.23 -0.77
CA SER A 16 -2.13 -8.43 -0.50
C SER A 16 -2.64 -7.61 0.69
N LEU A 17 -1.84 -7.48 1.74
CA LEU A 17 -2.20 -6.68 2.92
C LEU A 17 -2.23 -5.20 2.59
N GLU A 18 -1.26 -4.74 1.81
CA GLU A 18 -1.18 -3.36 1.32
C GLU A 18 -2.42 -3.00 0.47
N ALA A 19 -2.91 -3.92 -0.37
CA ALA A 19 -4.13 -3.70 -1.14
C ALA A 19 -5.41 -3.59 -0.29
N LEU A 20 -5.39 -4.06 0.96
CA LEU A 20 -6.55 -4.07 1.85
C LEU A 20 -6.48 -2.98 2.93
N LEU A 21 -5.31 -2.83 3.54
CA LEU A 21 -5.06 -1.98 4.69
C LEU A 21 -4.22 -0.79 4.27
N THR A 22 -4.59 0.38 4.78
CA THR A 22 -3.85 1.59 4.56
C THR A 22 -3.79 2.46 5.81
N ILE A 23 -2.84 3.39 5.86
CA ILE A 23 -2.87 4.49 6.82
C ILE A 23 -3.48 5.68 6.09
N GLU A 24 -4.49 6.27 6.71
CA GLU A 24 -5.06 7.54 6.29
C GLU A 24 -4.11 8.66 6.75
N TRP A 25 -3.72 9.54 5.83
CA TRP A 25 -2.87 10.71 6.10
C TRP A 25 -3.68 11.99 5.96
N SER A 26 -3.46 12.94 6.87
CA SER A 26 -4.05 14.28 6.84
C SER A 26 -2.95 15.35 6.87
N PHE A 27 -3.29 16.59 6.51
CA PHE A 27 -2.39 17.73 6.45
C PHE A 27 -3.12 19.00 6.93
N SER A 28 -2.38 20.06 7.27
CA SER A 28 -2.94 21.25 7.94
C SER A 28 -4.01 21.97 7.13
N ASP A 29 -3.85 22.03 5.81
CA ASP A 29 -4.73 22.82 4.92
C ASP A 29 -5.94 22.03 4.40
N CYS A 30 -6.12 20.82 4.92
CA CYS A 30 -7.22 19.91 4.60
C CYS A 30 -8.62 20.54 4.77
N LEU A 31 -8.79 21.46 5.72
CA LEU A 31 -10.05 22.20 5.91
C LEU A 31 -10.16 23.48 5.06
N THR A 32 -9.03 24.12 4.73
CA THR A 32 -9.01 25.37 3.97
C THR A 32 -9.17 25.15 2.47
N GLN A 33 -8.76 23.99 1.96
CA GLN A 33 -8.98 23.59 0.56
C GLN A 33 -10.42 23.12 0.27
N LEU A 34 -11.28 22.94 1.28
CA LEU A 34 -12.71 22.65 1.09
C LEU A 34 -13.46 23.74 0.30
N VAL A 35 -12.88 24.94 0.18
CA VAL A 35 -13.44 26.05 -0.60
C VAL A 35 -13.35 25.77 -2.10
N ASP A 36 -12.39 24.95 -2.54
CA ASP A 36 -12.16 24.59 -3.95
C ASP A 36 -12.65 23.18 -4.32
N GLY A 37 -13.04 22.34 -3.34
CA GLY A 37 -13.64 21.03 -3.56
C GLY A 37 -13.44 20.03 -2.41
N PRO A 38 -14.05 18.84 -2.48
CA PRO A 38 -13.82 17.77 -1.50
C PRO A 38 -12.39 17.23 -1.60
N VAL A 39 -11.57 17.48 -0.58
CA VAL A 39 -10.22 16.91 -0.47
C VAL A 39 -10.29 15.54 0.19
N TYR A 40 -9.81 14.52 -0.51
CA TYR A 40 -9.71 13.17 0.02
C TYR A 40 -8.37 12.94 0.73
N ALA A 41 -8.38 12.14 1.78
CA ALA A 41 -7.16 11.82 2.51
C ALA A 41 -6.20 11.00 1.61
N PRO A 42 -4.92 11.40 1.49
CA PRO A 42 -3.91 10.53 0.92
C PRO A 42 -3.71 9.28 1.78
N VAL A 43 -3.34 8.19 1.13
CA VAL A 43 -3.25 6.88 1.75
C VAL A 43 -1.94 6.18 1.41
N GLY A 44 -1.48 5.36 2.34
CA GLY A 44 -0.39 4.43 2.12
C GLY A 44 0.34 4.00 3.40
N ILE A 45 1.01 2.84 3.36
CA ILE A 45 1.78 2.30 4.49
C ILE A 45 3.18 1.90 4.03
N PRO A 46 4.26 2.34 4.71
CA PRO A 46 4.30 3.32 5.81
C PRO A 46 4.20 4.78 5.36
N PHE A 47 4.18 5.06 4.06
CA PHE A 47 4.21 6.41 3.51
C PHE A 47 3.03 6.65 2.57
N PRO A 48 2.43 7.86 2.51
CA PRO A 48 1.37 8.15 1.54
C PRO A 48 1.93 8.08 0.12
N TYR A 49 1.20 7.39 -0.76
CA TYR A 49 1.54 7.23 -2.18
C TYR A 49 0.32 7.22 -3.11
N GLU A 50 -0.90 7.30 -2.58
CA GLU A 50 -2.13 7.31 -3.36
C GLU A 50 -3.08 8.39 -2.81
N SER A 51 -3.77 9.14 -3.66
CA SER A 51 -4.83 10.09 -3.30
C SER A 51 -5.89 10.13 -4.40
N GLN A 52 -7.11 10.55 -4.08
CA GLN A 52 -8.12 10.78 -5.11
C GLN A 52 -7.78 12.05 -5.89
N SER A 53 -7.95 12.02 -7.22
CA SER A 53 -7.68 13.15 -8.10
C SER A 53 -8.89 14.08 -8.20
N ASP A 54 -8.66 15.39 -8.16
CA ASP A 54 -9.70 16.41 -8.33
C ASP A 54 -10.30 16.43 -9.74
N ALA A 55 -9.60 15.85 -10.73
CA ALA A 55 -10.00 15.88 -12.14
C ALA A 55 -11.15 14.91 -12.48
N SER A 56 -11.38 13.85 -11.68
CA SER A 56 -12.45 12.87 -11.91
C SER A 56 -12.65 11.99 -10.68
N SER A 57 -13.91 11.75 -10.29
CA SER A 57 -14.27 10.96 -9.11
C SER A 57 -13.80 9.50 -9.12
N LEU A 58 -13.29 8.99 -10.25
CA LEU A 58 -12.77 7.62 -10.39
C LEU A 58 -11.25 7.55 -10.60
N ALA A 59 -10.57 8.69 -10.73
CA ALA A 59 -9.13 8.74 -10.92
C ALA A 59 -8.42 8.99 -9.59
N TYR A 60 -7.30 8.31 -9.38
CA TYR A 60 -6.43 8.45 -8.23
C TYR A 60 -5.04 8.86 -8.71
N GLU A 61 -4.43 9.80 -8.02
CA GLU A 61 -3.00 10.09 -8.17
C GLU A 61 -2.21 9.02 -7.42
N PHE A 62 -1.24 8.41 -8.09
CA PHE A 62 -0.49 7.28 -7.59
C PHE A 62 1.00 7.53 -7.77
N MET A 63 1.81 7.30 -6.74
CA MET A 63 3.27 7.45 -6.75
C MET A 63 3.94 6.06 -6.79
N PRO A 64 4.26 5.52 -7.98
CA PRO A 64 4.78 4.15 -8.11
C PRO A 64 6.08 3.93 -7.33
N HIS A 65 6.92 4.95 -7.26
CA HIS A 65 8.22 4.88 -6.59
C HIS A 65 8.08 4.78 -5.06
N VAL A 66 7.13 5.51 -4.45
CA VAL A 66 6.85 5.41 -3.02
C VAL A 66 6.16 4.09 -2.70
N TYR A 67 5.23 3.64 -3.55
CA TYR A 67 4.61 2.32 -3.43
C TYR A 67 5.64 1.18 -3.40
N LEU A 68 6.61 1.19 -4.32
CA LEU A 68 7.69 0.19 -4.34
C LEU A 68 8.58 0.26 -3.10
N LEU A 69 8.91 1.47 -2.63
CA LEU A 69 9.65 1.67 -1.39
C LEU A 69 8.89 1.12 -0.17
N ASN A 70 7.59 1.38 -0.11
CA ASN A 70 6.70 0.88 0.93
C ASN A 70 6.67 -0.65 0.97
N LEU A 71 6.46 -1.29 -0.18
CA LEU A 71 6.50 -2.74 -0.29
C LEU A 71 7.85 -3.30 0.17
N PHE A 72 8.95 -2.66 -0.21
CA PHE A 72 10.28 -3.07 0.20
C PHE A 72 10.46 -3.00 1.73
N LEU A 73 10.08 -1.89 2.35
CA LEU A 73 10.16 -1.70 3.81
C LEU A 73 9.27 -2.68 4.57
N LEU A 74 8.04 -2.88 4.12
CA LEU A 74 7.12 -3.85 4.71
C LEU A 74 7.63 -5.29 4.56
N CYS A 75 8.20 -5.64 3.40
CA CYS A 75 8.83 -6.95 3.21
C CYS A 75 9.99 -7.15 4.17
N LEU A 76 10.88 -6.17 4.33
CA LEU A 76 11.99 -6.26 5.28
C LEU A 76 11.50 -6.46 6.72
N TRP A 77 10.40 -5.78 7.08
CA TRP A 77 9.84 -5.88 8.43
C TRP A 77 9.12 -7.21 8.68
N VAL A 78 8.37 -7.73 7.71
CA VAL A 78 7.54 -8.95 7.85
C VAL A 78 8.34 -10.25 7.63
N LEU A 79 9.38 -10.22 6.79
CA LEU A 79 10.21 -11.38 6.45
C LEU A 79 10.75 -12.17 7.66
N PRO A 80 11.33 -11.54 8.72
CA PRO A 80 11.85 -12.29 9.87
C PRO A 80 10.74 -13.05 10.60
N PHE A 81 9.54 -12.47 10.70
CA PHE A 81 8.38 -13.12 11.33
C PHE A 81 7.89 -14.31 10.50
N VAL A 82 7.72 -14.13 9.19
CA VAL A 82 7.32 -15.22 8.28
C VAL A 82 8.34 -16.35 8.32
N HIS A 83 9.64 -16.03 8.30
CA HIS A 83 10.70 -17.01 8.39
C HIS A 83 10.66 -17.78 9.73
N ALA A 84 10.48 -17.09 10.85
CA ALA A 84 10.36 -17.72 12.17
C ALA A 84 9.12 -18.65 12.25
N VAL A 85 7.97 -18.19 11.77
CA VAL A 85 6.73 -18.99 11.75
C VAL A 85 6.89 -20.23 10.88
N LEU A 86 7.48 -20.11 9.68
CA LEU A 86 7.72 -21.24 8.80
C LEU A 86 8.71 -22.24 9.41
N ASN A 87 9.73 -21.78 10.13
CA ASN A 87 10.67 -22.66 10.82
C ASN A 87 10.00 -23.50 11.90
N VAL A 88 9.07 -22.93 12.65
CA VAL A 88 8.36 -23.62 13.75
C VAL A 88 7.22 -24.50 13.23
N ARG A 89 6.43 -24.00 12.27
CA ARG A 89 5.17 -24.64 11.84
C ARG A 89 5.32 -25.56 10.63
N VAL A 90 6.37 -25.37 9.81
CA VAL A 90 6.55 -26.10 8.54
C VAL A 90 7.90 -26.84 8.55
N PRO A 91 7.96 -28.03 9.18
CA PRO A 91 9.19 -28.83 9.26
C PRO A 91 9.74 -29.19 7.86
N PHE A 92 11.04 -29.52 7.83
CA PHE A 92 11.80 -29.66 6.58
C PHE A 92 11.27 -30.75 5.64
N GLU A 93 10.67 -31.79 6.21
CA GLU A 93 10.14 -32.96 5.51
C GLU A 93 8.88 -32.66 4.70
N LYS A 94 8.14 -31.58 5.00
CA LYS A 94 6.90 -31.21 4.30
C LYS A 94 7.16 -30.48 2.97
N LYS A 95 7.85 -31.13 2.04
CA LYS A 95 8.23 -30.55 0.72
C LYS A 95 7.02 -30.04 -0.09
N ARG A 96 5.91 -30.80 -0.14
CA ARG A 96 4.69 -30.41 -0.89
C ARG A 96 4.08 -29.11 -0.36
N LEU A 97 3.97 -28.98 0.96
CA LEU A 97 3.42 -27.77 1.60
C LEU A 97 4.29 -26.54 1.31
N ARG A 98 5.62 -26.70 1.29
CA ARG A 98 6.56 -25.63 0.96
C ARG A 98 6.42 -25.14 -0.48
N ILE A 99 6.27 -26.07 -1.42
CA ILE A 99 6.01 -25.73 -2.83
C ILE A 99 4.69 -24.96 -2.93
N PHE A 100 3.63 -25.48 -2.32
CA PHE A 100 2.33 -24.82 -2.30
C PHE A 100 2.40 -23.39 -1.75
N LEU A 101 3.02 -23.17 -0.58
CA LEU A 101 3.15 -21.83 0.02
C LEU A 101 3.98 -20.88 -0.85
N SER A 102 5.04 -21.38 -1.49
CA SER A 102 5.84 -20.61 -2.43
C SER A 102 5.04 -20.20 -3.65
N SER A 103 4.28 -21.14 -4.24
CA SER A 103 3.42 -20.91 -5.39
C SER A 103 2.30 -19.92 -5.06
N LEU A 104 1.71 -20.03 -3.87
CA LEU A 104 0.68 -19.12 -3.38
C LEU A 104 1.23 -17.69 -3.25
N GLY A 105 2.39 -17.52 -2.63
CA GLY A 105 3.04 -16.21 -2.52
C GLY A 105 3.34 -15.59 -3.89
N LEU A 106 3.85 -16.39 -4.82
CA LEU A 106 4.13 -15.94 -6.18
C LEU A 106 2.84 -15.56 -6.93
N PHE A 107 1.79 -16.38 -6.84
CA PHE A 107 0.49 -16.11 -7.44
C PHE A 107 -0.12 -14.80 -6.92
N LEU A 108 -0.09 -14.57 -5.61
CA LEU A 108 -0.55 -13.32 -5.00
C LEU A 108 0.25 -12.12 -5.50
N SER A 109 1.59 -12.23 -5.53
CA SER A 109 2.44 -11.12 -5.98
C SER A 109 2.21 -10.77 -7.46
N CYS A 110 2.12 -11.78 -8.34
CA CYS A 110 1.80 -11.58 -9.75
C CYS A 110 0.40 -11.02 -9.95
N GLY A 111 -0.59 -11.51 -9.20
CA GLY A 111 -1.97 -11.01 -9.25
C GLY A 111 -2.05 -9.54 -8.86
N MET A 112 -1.38 -9.14 -7.78
CA MET A 112 -1.37 -7.73 -7.35
C MET A 112 -0.63 -6.82 -8.33
N LEU A 113 0.48 -7.27 -8.91
CA LEU A 113 1.17 -6.53 -9.97
C LEU A 113 0.29 -6.35 -11.21
N ALA A 114 -0.41 -7.41 -11.63
CA ALA A 114 -1.32 -7.34 -12.77
C ALA A 114 -2.48 -6.37 -12.50
N LEU A 115 -3.08 -6.40 -11.30
CA LEU A 115 -4.13 -5.46 -10.91
C LEU A 115 -3.65 -4.00 -10.97
N ASN A 116 -2.47 -3.70 -10.42
CA ASN A 116 -1.88 -2.36 -10.48
C ASN A 116 -1.64 -1.93 -11.94
N PHE A 117 -1.14 -2.83 -12.79
CA PHE A 117 -0.94 -2.54 -14.21
C PHE A 117 -2.24 -2.22 -14.94
N PHE A 118 -3.31 -3.00 -14.71
CA PHE A 118 -4.62 -2.72 -15.28
C PHE A 118 -5.21 -1.40 -14.79
N MET A 119 -5.10 -1.09 -13.49
CA MET A 119 -5.56 0.20 -12.95
C MET A 119 -4.83 1.39 -13.59
N ILE A 120 -3.53 1.27 -13.86
CA ILE A 120 -2.77 2.30 -14.57
C ILE A 120 -3.22 2.39 -16.04
N SER A 121 -3.37 1.24 -16.72
CA SER A 121 -3.79 1.18 -18.12
C SER A 121 -5.19 1.79 -18.35
N ASP A 122 -6.11 1.58 -17.42
CA ASP A 122 -7.49 2.10 -17.48
C ASP A 122 -7.60 3.55 -16.98
N ASN A 123 -6.48 4.23 -16.71
CA ASN A 123 -6.41 5.58 -16.15
C ASN A 123 -7.11 5.77 -14.79
N VAL A 124 -7.34 4.67 -14.06
CA VAL A 124 -7.79 4.70 -12.67
C VAL A 124 -6.65 5.19 -11.79
N PHE A 125 -5.44 4.68 -12.00
CA PHE A 125 -4.21 5.18 -11.37
C PHE A 125 -3.43 6.07 -12.33
N ARG A 126 -3.33 7.36 -11.97
CA ARG A 126 -2.54 8.35 -12.69
C ARG A 126 -1.16 8.46 -12.03
N PRO A 127 -0.09 8.00 -12.70
CA PRO A 127 1.24 8.03 -12.12
C PRO A 127 1.75 9.47 -11.99
N VAL A 128 2.11 9.88 -10.77
CA VAL A 128 2.65 11.19 -10.44
C VAL A 128 3.97 11.08 -9.67
N PHE A 129 4.75 12.18 -9.67
CA PHE A 129 5.99 12.30 -8.90
C PHE A 129 5.78 12.87 -7.49
N SER A 130 4.62 13.48 -7.22
CA SER A 130 4.23 14.05 -5.93
C SER A 130 2.70 14.12 -5.87
N ILE A 131 2.13 13.84 -4.70
CA ILE A 131 0.70 13.98 -4.38
C ILE A 131 0.40 15.32 -3.65
N GLY A 132 1.45 16.10 -3.36
CA GLY A 132 1.33 17.48 -2.88
C GLY A 132 1.39 18.49 -4.02
N ASP A 133 0.57 19.53 -3.93
CA ASP A 133 0.64 20.75 -4.75
C ASP A 133 1.73 21.71 -4.24
N ALA A 134 1.86 22.89 -4.84
CA ALA A 134 2.85 23.88 -4.38
C ALA A 134 2.61 24.35 -2.93
N SER A 135 1.37 24.23 -2.43
CA SER A 135 0.94 24.57 -1.08
C SER A 135 1.29 23.49 -0.06
N THR A 136 1.14 22.22 -0.42
CA THR A 136 1.17 21.09 0.52
C THR A 136 2.48 20.32 0.38
N ARG A 137 3.36 20.45 1.36
CA ARG A 137 4.64 19.72 1.34
C ARG A 137 4.47 18.35 1.98
N TYR A 138 5.20 17.36 1.46
CA TYR A 138 5.19 16.00 1.99
C TYR A 138 5.42 15.90 3.53
N LYS A 139 6.20 16.83 4.08
CA LYS A 139 6.48 16.92 5.53
C LYS A 139 5.26 17.32 6.39
N GLU A 140 4.18 17.80 5.79
CA GLU A 140 2.96 18.22 6.48
C GLU A 140 1.99 17.06 6.69
N TYR A 141 2.17 15.94 5.99
CA TYR A 141 1.36 14.75 6.21
C TYR A 141 1.55 14.19 7.62
N ARG A 142 0.44 13.86 8.27
CA ARG A 142 0.36 13.24 9.59
C ARG A 142 -0.54 12.01 9.50
N PRO A 143 -0.12 10.86 10.07
CA PRO A 143 -0.95 9.68 10.07
C PRO A 143 -2.13 9.89 11.04
N VAL A 144 -3.34 9.59 10.58
CA VAL A 144 -4.58 9.72 11.37
C VAL A 144 -4.95 8.36 11.98
N GLY A 145 -4.88 7.29 11.19
CA GLY A 145 -5.26 5.96 11.64
C GLY A 145 -5.09 4.90 10.56
N LEU A 146 -5.14 3.64 10.98
CA LEU A 146 -5.14 2.49 10.09
C LEU A 146 -6.57 2.12 9.75
N ASN A 147 -6.89 2.10 8.46
CA ASN A 147 -8.23 1.85 7.93
C ASN A 147 -8.17 0.84 6.78
N PHE A 148 -9.32 0.27 6.41
CA PHE A 148 -9.43 -0.42 5.13
C PHE A 148 -9.42 0.60 3.98
N LYS A 149 -8.79 0.27 2.85
CA LYS A 149 -8.79 1.14 1.67
C LYS A 149 -10.21 1.51 1.20
N SER A 150 -11.19 0.63 1.41
CA SER A 150 -12.60 0.87 1.08
C SER A 150 -13.31 1.89 1.98
N GLU A 151 -12.75 2.20 3.15
CA GLU A 151 -13.34 3.08 4.17
C GLU A 151 -12.70 4.48 4.18
N VAL A 152 -11.73 4.72 3.31
CA VAL A 152 -11.06 6.01 3.20
C VAL A 152 -12.08 7.04 2.74
N SER A 153 -12.17 8.13 3.51
CA SER A 153 -13.18 9.16 3.34
C SER A 153 -12.52 10.52 3.12
N LEU A 154 -13.32 11.59 3.16
CA LEU A 154 -12.83 12.96 3.13
C LEU A 154 -11.74 13.18 4.18
N CYS A 155 -10.76 13.98 3.82
CA CYS A 155 -9.65 14.31 4.70
C CYS A 155 -10.18 14.89 6.03
N LYS A 156 -9.71 14.33 7.16
CA LYS A 156 -10.14 14.72 8.50
C LYS A 156 -9.24 15.80 9.07
N PRO A 157 -9.77 16.74 9.88
CA PRO A 157 -8.94 17.71 10.58
C PRO A 157 -8.02 17.03 11.60
N LEU A 158 -6.83 17.60 11.77
CA LEU A 158 -5.94 17.24 12.87
C LEU A 158 -6.56 17.77 14.18
N ASN A 159 -7.18 16.89 14.95
CA ASN A 159 -7.61 17.23 16.30
C ASN A 159 -6.36 17.47 17.16
N HIS A 160 -6.14 18.70 17.58
CA HIS A 160 -5.11 19.09 18.54
C HIS A 160 -5.49 18.68 19.97
#